data_AF-A0A4R2J0I3-F1
#
_entry.id   AF-A0A4R2J0I3-F1
#
_cell.length_a   1.000
_cell.length_b   1.000
_cell.length_c   1.000
_cell.angle_alpha   90.00
_cell.angle_beta   90.00
_cell.angle_gamma   90.00
#
_symmetry.space_group_name_H-M   'P 1'
#
loop_
_entity.id
_entity.type
_entity.pdbx_description
1 polymer ?
#
loop_
_entity_poly.entity_id
_entity_poly.type
_entity_poly.pdbx_seq_one_letter_code
_entity_poly.pdbx_strand_id
1 'polypeptide(L)'
;MTTRLHCRACGWHPTFRRKRTALRAAARHHCTGTPLAETTPRWWTRLWTTLWTRPRDTAPTTTGGHPMVDNAHRDTDLGAARGVELAGARGTRIRWAVLAAHHAETTRRSRHAMIDIVRAGYQIGPPPYGYRALRIRVTHPTGHSTLRTVLVPHWQTAAVVTRIFTWRADDHLTFTAIARRLNNDPRLYPPRGPTGRWTATAVRRVITFSALQGTA
;
A
#
# COMPACT_ATOMS: atom_id res chain seq x y z
N MET A 1 19.34 0.67 23.79
CA MET A 1 19.45 2.04 23.25
C MET A 1 20.55 2.76 24.00
N THR A 2 21.51 3.37 23.32
CA THR A 2 22.57 4.16 23.97
C THR A 2 22.31 5.62 23.67
N THR A 3 22.12 6.44 24.70
CA THR A 3 21.96 7.89 24.56
C THR A 3 23.31 8.53 24.75
N ARG A 4 23.77 9.29 23.74
CA ARG A 4 24.95 10.12 23.85
C ARG A 4 24.50 11.55 24.12
N LEU A 5 25.16 12.21 25.06
CA LEU A 5 24.97 13.63 25.30
C LEU A 5 26.22 14.35 24.83
N HIS A 6 26.04 15.50 24.21
CA HIS A 6 27.15 16.33 23.75
C HIS A 6 26.93 17.78 24.20
N CYS A 7 27.88 18.34 24.94
CA CYS A 7 27.93 19.78 25.21
C CYS A 7 29.07 20.41 24.41
N ARG A 8 28.75 21.34 23.50
CA ARG A 8 29.75 22.06 22.68
C ARG A 8 30.59 23.06 23.48
N ALA A 9 30.11 23.55 24.62
CA ALA A 9 30.77 24.58 25.40
C ALA A 9 31.90 24.04 26.29
N CYS A 10 31.82 22.78 26.75
CA CYS A 10 32.81 22.19 27.67
C CYS A 10 33.33 20.81 27.21
N GLY A 11 32.93 20.33 26.02
CA GLY A 11 33.39 19.04 25.49
C GLY A 11 32.81 17.81 26.19
N TRP A 12 31.79 17.96 27.04
CA TRP A 12 31.20 16.84 27.78
C TRP A 12 30.49 15.84 26.85
N HIS A 13 30.98 14.58 26.81
CA HIS A 13 30.51 13.54 25.87
C HIS A 13 30.19 12.14 26.50
N PRO A 14 29.44 12.05 27.62
CA PRO A 14 29.16 10.76 28.24
C PRO A 14 28.18 9.90 27.43
N THR A 15 28.32 8.59 27.57
CA THR A 15 27.43 7.60 26.93
C THR A 15 26.65 6.82 27.99
N PHE A 16 25.33 6.70 27.81
CA PHE A 16 24.46 6.06 28.79
C PHE A 16 23.65 4.93 28.14
N ARG A 17 23.55 3.79 28.82
CA ARG A 17 22.73 2.64 28.36
C ARG A 17 21.22 2.81 28.64
N ARG A 18 20.81 3.75 29.49
CA ARG A 18 19.41 4.02 29.85
C ARG A 18 19.09 5.50 29.64
N LYS A 19 18.02 5.80 28.88
CA LYS A 19 17.56 7.17 28.58
C LYS A 19 17.31 7.99 29.86
N ARG A 20 16.69 7.39 30.87
CA ARG A 20 16.43 8.04 32.17
C ARG A 20 17.70 8.47 32.90
N THR A 21 18.78 7.67 32.79
CA THR A 21 20.08 8.01 33.37
C THR A 21 20.75 9.15 32.61
N ALA A 22 20.64 9.14 31.28
CA ALA A 22 21.13 10.25 30.44
C ALA A 22 20.43 11.56 30.80
N LEU A 23 19.10 11.58 30.90
CA LEU A 23 18.35 12.79 31.26
C LEU A 23 18.70 13.32 32.65
N ARG A 24 18.91 12.43 33.64
CA ARG A 24 19.37 12.82 34.98
C ARG A 24 20.81 13.35 35.00
N ALA A 25 21.65 12.93 34.06
CA ALA A 25 23.00 13.46 33.92
C ALA A 25 22.98 14.82 33.22
N ALA A 26 22.16 14.99 32.18
CA ALA A 26 21.94 16.28 31.52
C ALA A 26 21.40 17.34 32.50
N ALA A 27 20.44 16.97 33.35
CA ALA A 27 19.86 17.88 34.34
C ALA A 27 20.83 18.29 35.46
N ARG A 28 21.92 17.54 35.68
CA ARG A 28 22.97 17.85 36.65
C ARG A 28 24.19 18.51 36.01
N HIS A 29 24.14 18.82 34.72
CA HIS A 29 25.25 19.42 34.00
C HIS A 29 25.17 20.95 34.10
N HIS A 30 26.11 21.56 34.83
CA HIS A 30 26.11 22.99 35.16
C HIS A 30 26.91 23.81 34.15
N CYS A 31 26.60 23.68 32.86
CA CYS A 31 27.24 24.45 31.79
C CYS A 31 26.19 25.31 31.09
N THR A 32 26.59 26.50 30.64
CA THR A 32 25.73 27.47 29.93
C THR A 32 25.23 26.98 28.58
N GLY A 33 25.84 25.94 28.00
CA GLY A 33 25.38 25.30 26.77
C GLY A 33 24.40 24.16 27.03
N THR A 34 23.18 24.25 26.49
CA THR A 34 22.19 23.16 26.52
C THR A 34 22.78 21.89 25.89
N PRO A 35 22.91 20.78 26.64
CA PRO A 35 23.45 19.55 26.08
C PRO A 35 22.47 18.96 25.05
N LEU A 36 22.98 18.69 23.85
CA LEU A 36 22.21 18.04 22.79
C LEU A 36 22.22 16.52 23.03
N ALA A 37 21.03 15.92 22.99
CA ALA A 37 20.85 14.49 23.15
C ALA A 37 20.74 13.82 21.78
N GLU A 38 21.81 13.14 21.37
CA GLU A 38 21.78 12.30 20.18
C GLU A 38 21.40 10.88 20.62
N THR A 39 20.18 10.48 20.27
CA THR A 39 19.72 9.12 20.50
C THR A 39 19.98 8.31 19.25
N THR A 40 21.16 7.70 19.14
CA THR A 40 21.48 6.81 18.03
C THR A 40 20.73 5.48 18.23
N PRO A 41 19.76 5.12 17.37
CA PRO A 41 19.15 3.80 17.43
C PRO A 41 20.21 2.75 17.10
N ARG A 42 20.20 1.59 17.78
CA ARG A 42 21.01 0.45 17.32
C ARG A 42 20.35 -0.15 16.07
N TRP A 43 21.15 -0.56 15.09
CA TRP A 43 20.75 -1.07 13.77
C TRP A 43 19.69 -2.21 13.77
N TRP A 44 19.44 -2.86 14.91
CA TRP A 44 18.51 -3.99 15.09
C TRP A 44 17.14 -3.62 15.71
N THR A 45 16.78 -2.35 15.92
CA THR A 45 15.33 -1.96 15.98
C THR A 45 14.60 -2.26 14.66
N ARG A 46 15.32 -2.75 13.65
CA ARG A 46 14.84 -3.35 12.39
C ARG A 46 14.43 -4.83 12.49
N LEU A 47 14.53 -5.48 13.66
CA LEU A 47 14.18 -6.90 13.88
C LEU A 47 12.95 -7.10 14.80
N TRP A 48 11.96 -6.18 14.79
CA TRP A 48 10.72 -6.25 15.60
C TRP A 48 9.72 -7.33 15.11
N THR A 49 10.14 -8.58 15.22
CA THR A 49 9.35 -9.65 15.85
C THR A 49 8.87 -9.13 17.22
N THR A 50 7.67 -9.40 17.72
CA THR A 50 7.24 -10.73 18.23
C THR A 50 5.72 -10.79 18.44
N LEU A 51 4.92 -10.17 17.59
CA LEU A 51 3.46 -10.29 17.61
C LEU A 51 3.02 -10.25 16.14
N TRP A 52 2.53 -11.29 15.48
CA TRP A 52 1.31 -12.02 15.77
C TRP A 52 1.29 -13.28 14.91
N THR A 53 0.96 -14.38 15.55
CA THR A 53 1.05 -15.78 15.14
C THR A 53 -0.11 -16.22 14.24
N ARG A 54 0.26 -16.76 13.07
CA ARG A 54 -0.35 -17.92 12.38
C ARG A 54 -1.82 -17.83 11.88
N PRO A 55 -2.21 -18.73 10.95
CA PRO A 55 -2.80 -18.33 9.67
C PRO A 55 -4.24 -18.87 9.48
N ARG A 56 -4.89 -18.54 8.36
CA ARG A 56 -5.87 -19.45 7.76
C ARG A 56 -6.04 -19.28 6.25
N ASP A 57 -6.01 -20.45 5.63
CA ASP A 57 -6.24 -20.81 4.23
C ASP A 57 -7.73 -20.77 3.83
N THR A 58 -7.95 -20.86 2.50
CA THR A 58 -9.05 -21.54 1.74
C THR A 58 -10.52 -21.14 1.98
N ALA A 59 -11.46 -21.14 1.02
CA ALA A 59 -11.53 -21.41 -0.42
C ALA A 59 -12.85 -20.76 -0.99
N PRO A 60 -13.70 -21.40 -1.82
CA PRO A 60 -13.80 -21.18 -3.28
C PRO A 60 -15.18 -20.74 -3.82
N THR A 61 -15.16 -20.41 -5.12
CA THR A 61 -16.15 -20.48 -6.22
C THR A 61 -17.61 -20.90 -5.93
N THR A 62 -18.58 -20.22 -6.56
CA THR A 62 -19.83 -20.87 -7.03
C THR A 62 -20.38 -20.19 -8.29
N THR A 63 -20.61 -21.04 -9.28
CA THR A 63 -21.26 -20.87 -10.59
C THR A 63 -22.79 -20.93 -10.44
N GLY A 64 -23.53 -20.23 -11.29
CA GLY A 64 -24.97 -20.47 -11.53
C GLY A 64 -25.46 -19.67 -12.74
N GLY A 65 -26.04 -20.35 -13.73
CA GLY A 65 -26.41 -19.79 -15.03
C GLY A 65 -27.92 -19.73 -15.32
N HIS A 66 -28.24 -19.01 -16.42
CA HIS A 66 -29.42 -19.04 -17.32
C HIS A 66 -30.83 -18.83 -16.71
N PRO A 67 -31.90 -18.49 -17.48
CA PRO A 67 -32.06 -18.56 -18.94
C PRO A 67 -32.75 -17.35 -19.64
N MET A 68 -32.88 -17.57 -20.95
CA MET A 68 -33.52 -16.85 -22.06
C MET A 68 -35.04 -16.68 -21.95
N VAL A 69 -35.59 -15.61 -22.52
CA VAL A 69 -37.02 -15.52 -22.89
C VAL A 69 -37.15 -14.75 -24.21
N ASP A 70 -37.79 -15.37 -25.19
CA ASP A 70 -38.21 -14.80 -26.47
C ASP A 70 -39.40 -13.86 -26.31
N ASN A 71 -39.58 -12.91 -27.25
CA ASN A 71 -40.91 -12.61 -27.77
C ASN A 71 -40.87 -11.81 -29.08
N ALA A 72 -41.75 -12.21 -29.99
CA ALA A 72 -41.91 -11.70 -31.34
C ALA A 72 -43.05 -10.66 -31.46
N HIS A 73 -42.94 -9.88 -32.55
CA HIS A 73 -44.00 -9.22 -33.35
C HIS A 73 -44.76 -7.99 -32.81
N ARG A 74 -44.65 -6.88 -33.55
CA ARG A 74 -45.78 -6.28 -34.32
C ARG A 74 -45.30 -5.15 -35.25
N ASP A 75 -45.74 -5.23 -36.50
CA ASP A 75 -45.86 -4.11 -37.43
C ASP A 75 -46.94 -3.12 -36.96
N THR A 76 -46.77 -1.82 -37.21
CA THR A 76 -47.63 -0.89 -37.99
C THR A 76 -47.12 0.57 -37.82
N ASP A 77 -47.37 1.43 -38.82
CA ASP A 77 -47.26 2.91 -38.87
C ASP A 77 -45.94 3.56 -39.35
N LEU A 78 -45.91 3.95 -40.63
CA LEU A 78 -44.78 4.66 -41.27
C LEU A 78 -44.99 6.18 -41.49
N GLY A 79 -46.13 6.76 -41.07
CA GLY A 79 -46.43 8.19 -41.27
C GLY A 79 -46.32 9.05 -39.99
N ALA A 80 -46.90 8.58 -38.88
CA ALA A 80 -46.71 9.16 -37.54
C ALA A 80 -45.32 8.83 -36.96
N ALA A 81 -44.66 7.79 -37.51
CA ALA A 81 -43.34 7.36 -37.12
C ALA A 81 -42.31 8.50 -37.17
N ARG A 82 -42.17 9.29 -38.24
CA ARG A 82 -41.08 10.30 -38.30
C ARG A 82 -41.13 11.38 -37.21
N GLY A 83 -42.33 11.86 -36.82
CA GLY A 83 -42.47 12.87 -35.77
C GLY A 83 -42.29 12.29 -34.37
N VAL A 84 -42.83 11.09 -34.13
CA VAL A 84 -42.66 10.31 -32.90
C VAL A 84 -41.23 9.75 -32.77
N GLU A 85 -40.56 9.49 -33.88
CA GLU A 85 -39.18 9.00 -33.97
C GLU A 85 -38.18 10.13 -33.73
N LEU A 86 -38.43 11.35 -34.22
CA LEU A 86 -37.63 12.53 -33.87
C LEU A 86 -37.85 12.97 -32.41
N ALA A 87 -39.10 12.94 -31.92
CA ALA A 87 -39.41 13.20 -30.51
C ALA A 87 -38.86 12.09 -29.59
N GLY A 88 -38.95 10.84 -30.03
CA GLY A 88 -38.38 9.66 -29.39
C GLY A 88 -36.86 9.68 -29.40
N ALA A 89 -36.22 10.14 -30.48
CA ALA A 89 -34.78 10.33 -30.57
C ALA A 89 -34.31 11.46 -29.63
N ARG A 90 -35.10 12.55 -29.49
CA ARG A 90 -34.81 13.63 -28.54
C ARG A 90 -35.00 13.19 -27.10
N GLY A 91 -36.08 12.48 -26.78
CA GLY A 91 -36.34 11.89 -25.46
C GLY A 91 -35.28 10.86 -25.08
N THR A 92 -34.84 10.05 -26.04
CA THR A 92 -33.75 9.09 -25.88
C THR A 92 -32.42 9.81 -25.62
N ARG A 93 -32.12 10.89 -26.37
CA ARG A 93 -30.92 11.72 -26.14
C ARG A 93 -30.92 12.39 -24.76
N ILE A 94 -32.06 12.93 -24.31
CA ILE A 94 -32.18 13.53 -22.97
C ILE A 94 -31.99 12.45 -21.90
N ARG A 95 -32.60 11.26 -22.06
CA ARG A 95 -32.43 10.13 -21.15
C ARG A 95 -30.97 9.68 -21.07
N TRP A 96 -30.29 9.54 -22.20
CA TRP A 96 -28.86 9.19 -22.24
C TRP A 96 -27.99 10.28 -21.62
N ALA A 97 -28.30 11.55 -21.83
CA ALA A 97 -27.58 12.67 -21.22
C ALA A 97 -27.72 12.66 -19.68
N VAL A 98 -28.92 12.39 -19.16
CA VAL A 98 -29.15 12.26 -17.71
C VAL A 98 -28.40 11.06 -17.14
N LEU A 99 -28.44 9.91 -17.80
CA LEU A 99 -27.68 8.72 -17.39
C LEU A 99 -26.16 8.98 -17.41
N ALA A 100 -25.66 9.61 -18.47
CA ALA A 100 -24.25 9.96 -18.59
C ALA A 100 -23.82 10.94 -17.49
N ALA A 101 -24.63 11.96 -17.20
CA ALA A 101 -24.39 12.91 -16.11
C ALA A 101 -24.36 12.20 -14.75
N HIS A 102 -25.29 11.28 -14.50
CA HIS A 102 -25.32 10.49 -13.27
C HIS A 102 -24.08 9.57 -13.12
N HIS A 103 -23.63 8.92 -14.20
CA HIS A 103 -22.40 8.13 -14.19
C HIS A 103 -21.15 8.98 -13.96
N ALA A 104 -21.09 10.17 -14.57
CA ALA A 104 -19.99 11.13 -14.35
C ALA A 104 -19.96 11.59 -12.89
N GLU A 105 -21.12 11.92 -12.32
CA GLU A 105 -21.27 12.32 -10.92
C GLU A 105 -20.79 11.22 -9.98
N THR A 106 -21.23 9.98 -10.20
CA THR A 106 -20.86 8.81 -9.40
C THR A 106 -19.36 8.49 -9.48
N THR A 107 -18.77 8.63 -10.67
CA THR A 107 -17.33 8.44 -10.89
C THR A 107 -16.53 9.50 -10.14
N ARG A 108 -16.96 10.77 -10.20
CA ARG A 108 -16.32 11.88 -9.48
C ARG A 108 -16.41 11.69 -7.97
N ARG A 109 -17.56 11.27 -7.42
CA ARG A 109 -17.69 10.94 -5.98
C ARG A 109 -16.80 9.77 -5.57
N SER A 110 -16.79 8.70 -6.36
CA SER A 110 -15.91 7.54 -6.12
C SER A 110 -14.43 7.95 -6.12
N ARG A 111 -14.02 8.80 -7.06
CA ARG A 111 -12.66 9.35 -7.11
C ARG A 111 -12.31 10.15 -5.87
N HIS A 112 -13.21 11.02 -5.43
CA HIS A 112 -13.00 11.81 -4.22
C HIS A 112 -12.84 10.91 -2.98
N ALA A 113 -13.72 9.94 -2.81
CA ALA A 113 -13.63 8.97 -1.71
C ALA A 113 -12.31 8.17 -1.74
N MET A 114 -11.83 7.78 -2.93
CA MET A 114 -10.52 7.13 -3.06
C MET A 114 -9.37 8.04 -2.63
N ILE A 115 -9.41 9.32 -3.01
CA ILE A 115 -8.40 10.32 -2.60
C ILE A 115 -8.40 10.46 -1.07
N ASP A 116 -9.57 10.54 -0.44
CA ASP A 116 -9.67 10.68 1.02
C ASP A 116 -9.13 9.46 1.75
N ILE A 117 -9.40 8.25 1.25
CA ILE A 117 -8.84 7.00 1.79
C ILE A 117 -7.31 7.03 1.73
N VAL A 118 -6.73 7.44 0.59
CA VAL A 118 -5.27 7.52 0.41
C VAL A 118 -4.68 8.60 1.31
N ARG A 119 -5.30 9.78 1.41
CA ARG A 119 -4.87 10.87 2.31
C ARG A 119 -4.93 10.47 3.78
N ALA A 120 -5.88 9.64 4.17
CA ALA A 120 -5.96 9.06 5.50
C ALA A 120 -4.89 7.97 5.77
N GLY A 121 -4.05 7.66 4.79
CA GLY A 121 -2.96 6.69 4.91
C GLY A 121 -3.40 5.23 4.69
N TYR A 122 -4.58 5.01 4.13
CA TYR A 122 -5.08 3.67 3.84
C TYR A 122 -4.75 3.24 2.42
N GLN A 123 -4.45 1.95 2.27
CA GLN A 123 -4.11 1.34 0.99
C GLN A 123 -5.36 0.97 0.20
N ILE A 124 -5.32 1.26 -1.09
CA ILE A 124 -6.28 0.78 -2.08
C ILE A 124 -5.61 -0.29 -2.94
N GLY A 125 -6.24 -1.44 -3.09
CA GLY A 125 -5.77 -2.53 -3.95
C GLY A 125 -4.79 -3.53 -3.31
N PRO A 126 -4.17 -4.40 -4.12
CA PRO A 126 -3.28 -5.44 -3.64
C PRO A 126 -2.02 -4.89 -2.94
N PRO A 127 -1.54 -5.53 -1.86
CA PRO A 127 -0.32 -5.09 -1.21
C PRO A 127 0.91 -5.35 -2.10
N PRO A 128 1.85 -4.39 -2.17
CA PRO A 128 3.10 -4.55 -2.90
C PRO A 128 3.98 -5.64 -2.27
N TYR A 129 4.95 -6.15 -3.04
CA TYR A 129 5.91 -7.13 -2.53
C TYR A 129 6.73 -6.51 -1.38
N GLY A 130 6.95 -7.28 -0.31
CA GLY A 130 7.56 -6.78 0.93
C GLY A 130 6.57 -6.30 1.98
N TYR A 131 5.29 -6.12 1.61
CA TYR A 131 4.23 -5.70 2.52
C TYR A 131 3.10 -6.73 2.61
N ARG A 132 2.36 -6.66 3.72
CA ARG A 132 1.11 -7.38 3.96
C ARG A 132 -0.01 -6.38 4.24
N ALA A 133 -1.21 -6.72 3.81
CA ALA A 133 -2.42 -5.97 4.10
C ALA A 133 -2.93 -6.36 5.49
N LEU A 134 -2.99 -5.39 6.41
CA LEU A 134 -3.67 -5.52 7.70
C LEU A 134 -5.01 -4.81 7.62
N ARG A 135 -6.11 -5.54 7.88
CA ARG A 135 -7.45 -4.95 7.92
C ARG A 135 -7.72 -4.42 9.32
N ILE A 136 -8.00 -3.13 9.44
CA ILE A 136 -8.40 -2.46 10.67
C ILE A 136 -9.83 -1.95 10.54
N ARG A 137 -10.56 -1.91 11.65
CA ARG A 137 -11.90 -1.30 11.69
C ARG A 137 -11.74 0.17 12.09
N VAL A 138 -12.29 1.06 11.27
CA VAL A 138 -12.28 2.51 11.50
C VAL A 138 -13.72 2.97 11.68
N THR A 139 -14.02 3.50 12.85
CA THR A 139 -15.33 4.04 13.19
C THR A 139 -15.34 5.53 12.86
N HIS A 140 -16.26 5.93 11.98
CA HIS A 140 -16.47 7.32 11.62
C HIS A 140 -17.24 8.03 12.74
N PRO A 141 -17.11 9.37 12.92
CA PRO A 141 -17.90 10.13 13.89
C PRO A 141 -19.41 9.97 13.76
N THR A 142 -19.90 9.55 12.59
CA THR A 142 -21.31 9.25 12.32
C THR A 142 -21.75 7.87 12.85
N GLY A 143 -20.89 7.14 13.56
CA GLY A 143 -21.17 5.82 14.14
C GLY A 143 -20.95 4.65 13.17
N HIS A 144 -20.81 4.89 11.87
CA HIS A 144 -20.55 3.83 10.89
C HIS A 144 -19.11 3.32 10.97
N SER A 145 -18.94 2.00 11.05
CA SER A 145 -17.63 1.35 11.05
C SER A 145 -17.31 0.76 9.69
N THR A 146 -16.14 1.10 9.14
CA THR A 146 -15.65 0.59 7.86
C THR A 146 -14.34 -0.17 8.03
N LEU A 147 -14.13 -1.21 7.23
CA LEU A 147 -12.84 -1.90 7.19
C LEU A 147 -11.90 -1.15 6.27
N ARG A 148 -10.71 -0.82 6.78
CA ARG A 148 -9.63 -0.17 6.05
C ARG A 148 -8.40 -1.03 6.04
N THR A 149 -7.61 -0.93 4.98
CA THR A 149 -6.38 -1.70 4.83
C THR A 149 -5.19 -0.81 5.08
N VAL A 150 -4.31 -1.24 5.99
CA VAL A 150 -3.01 -0.61 6.24
C VAL A 150 -1.92 -1.55 5.74
N LEU A 151 -0.88 -0.99 5.12
CA LEU A 151 0.30 -1.76 4.73
C LEU A 151 1.23 -1.92 5.93
N VAL A 152 1.61 -3.17 6.20
CA VAL A 152 2.60 -3.49 7.22
C VAL A 152 3.75 -4.22 6.52
N PRO A 153 5.02 -3.84 6.75
CA PRO A 153 6.15 -4.60 6.23
C PRO A 153 6.12 -6.06 6.71
N HIS A 154 6.35 -7.00 5.81
CA HIS A 154 6.44 -8.41 6.14
C HIS A 154 7.91 -8.82 6.25
N TRP A 155 8.32 -9.33 7.42
CA TRP A 155 9.73 -9.58 7.77
C TRP A 155 10.54 -10.29 6.68
N GLN A 156 10.05 -11.41 6.13
CA GLN A 156 10.79 -12.19 5.14
C GLN A 156 10.91 -11.45 3.80
N THR A 157 9.77 -11.12 3.20
CA THR A 157 9.72 -10.45 1.88
C THR A 157 10.32 -9.05 1.90
N ALA A 158 10.23 -8.30 3.00
CA ALA A 158 10.86 -6.98 3.15
C ALA A 158 12.40 -7.09 3.18
N ALA A 159 12.94 -8.14 3.82
CA ALA A 159 14.38 -8.41 3.78
C ALA A 159 14.84 -8.72 2.35
N VAL A 160 14.03 -9.41 1.56
CA VAL A 160 14.31 -9.65 0.13
C VAL A 160 14.36 -8.35 -0.67
N VAL A 161 13.40 -7.44 -0.46
CA VAL A 161 13.43 -6.12 -1.11
C VAL A 161 14.73 -5.38 -0.79
N THR A 162 15.11 -5.34 0.49
CA THR A 162 16.35 -4.71 0.94
C THR A 162 17.58 -5.31 0.25
N ARG A 163 17.62 -6.65 0.14
CA ARG A 163 18.72 -7.36 -0.52
C ARG A 163 18.81 -7.03 -2.02
N ILE A 164 17.65 -6.98 -2.70
CA ILE A 164 17.57 -6.60 -4.12
C ILE A 164 18.12 -5.19 -4.34
N PHE A 165 17.80 -4.23 -3.45
CA PHE A 165 18.34 -2.88 -3.53
C PHE A 165 19.84 -2.83 -3.28
N THR A 166 20.34 -3.54 -2.27
CA THR A 166 21.78 -3.62 -1.96
C THR A 166 22.54 -4.12 -3.20
N TRP A 167 22.08 -5.21 -3.79
CA TRP A 167 22.66 -5.77 -5.02
C TRP A 167 22.55 -4.86 -6.24
N ARG A 168 21.57 -3.96 -6.27
CA ARG A 168 21.42 -2.99 -7.36
C ARG A 168 22.32 -1.77 -7.19
N ALA A 169 22.40 -1.25 -5.97
CA ALA A 169 23.08 -0.01 -5.65
C ALA A 169 24.58 -0.22 -5.48
N ASP A 170 24.97 -1.27 -4.75
CA ASP A 170 26.37 -1.51 -4.37
C ASP A 170 27.08 -2.43 -5.38
N ASP A 171 26.42 -3.53 -5.77
CA ASP A 171 27.02 -4.54 -6.66
C ASP A 171 26.70 -4.30 -8.16
N HIS A 172 25.89 -3.29 -8.48
CA HIS A 172 25.41 -2.96 -9.83
C HIS A 172 24.89 -4.16 -10.67
N LEU A 173 24.34 -5.18 -10.02
CA LEU A 173 23.89 -6.39 -10.71
C LEU A 173 22.71 -6.10 -11.65
N THR A 174 22.69 -6.77 -12.80
CA THR A 174 21.54 -6.69 -13.72
C THR A 174 20.31 -7.38 -13.12
N PHE A 175 19.11 -7.00 -13.56
CA PHE A 175 17.86 -7.61 -13.06
C PHE A 175 17.83 -9.13 -13.29
N THR A 176 18.41 -9.61 -14.39
CA THR A 176 18.54 -11.04 -14.71
C THR A 176 19.51 -11.74 -13.76
N ALA A 177 20.66 -11.11 -13.46
CA ALA A 177 21.62 -11.65 -12.49
C ALA A 177 21.02 -11.76 -11.09
N ILE A 178 20.26 -10.75 -10.66
CA ILE A 178 19.53 -10.76 -9.39
C ILE A 178 18.48 -11.88 -9.37
N ALA A 179 17.67 -12.01 -10.42
CA ALA A 179 16.65 -13.06 -10.50
C ALA A 179 17.27 -14.47 -10.41
N ARG A 180 18.39 -14.70 -11.11
CA ARG A 180 19.16 -15.96 -11.01
C ARG A 180 19.64 -16.20 -9.58
N ARG A 181 20.22 -15.18 -8.93
CA ARG A 181 20.72 -15.28 -7.55
C ARG A 181 19.59 -15.57 -6.55
N LEU A 182 18.42 -14.96 -6.72
CA LEU A 182 17.25 -15.25 -5.88
C LEU A 182 16.70 -16.67 -6.10
N ASN A 183 16.76 -17.17 -7.33
CA ASN A 183 16.29 -18.52 -7.67
C ASN A 183 17.23 -19.63 -7.18
N ASN A 184 18.49 -19.32 -6.83
CA ASN A 184 19.40 -20.30 -6.23
C ASN A 184 18.96 -20.69 -4.80
N ASP A 185 18.31 -19.77 -4.08
CA ASP A 185 17.81 -20.00 -2.71
C ASP A 185 16.30 -19.68 -2.57
N PRO A 186 15.39 -20.47 -3.20
CA PRO A 186 13.96 -20.17 -3.21
C PRO A 186 13.30 -20.15 -1.83
N ARG A 187 13.85 -20.91 -0.87
CA ARG A 187 13.34 -20.96 0.52
C ARG A 187 13.56 -19.65 1.26
N LEU A 188 14.69 -18.99 1.01
CA LEU A 188 15.01 -17.70 1.61
C LEU A 188 14.29 -16.56 0.87
N TYR A 189 14.09 -16.71 -0.43
CA TYR A 189 13.53 -15.69 -1.31
C TYR A 189 12.24 -16.16 -2.00
N PRO A 190 11.10 -16.26 -1.29
CA PRO A 190 9.86 -16.73 -1.89
C PRO A 190 9.35 -15.71 -2.94
N PRO A 191 9.21 -16.09 -4.21
CA PRO A 191 8.64 -15.22 -5.24
C PRO A 191 7.13 -15.08 -5.07
N ARG A 192 6.59 -13.89 -5.35
CA ARG A 192 5.13 -13.70 -5.49
C ARG A 192 4.77 -13.85 -6.97
N GLY A 193 4.30 -15.02 -7.34
CA GLY A 193 3.79 -15.28 -8.68
C GLY A 193 3.38 -16.74 -8.85
N PRO A 194 2.48 -17.03 -9.81
CA PRO A 194 1.97 -18.39 -10.04
C PRO A 194 3.06 -19.37 -10.49
N THR A 195 4.15 -18.85 -11.08
CA THR A 195 5.26 -19.66 -11.58
C THR A 195 6.23 -20.11 -10.48
N GLY A 196 6.14 -19.55 -9.27
CA GLY A 196 7.04 -19.91 -8.17
C GLY A 196 8.52 -19.59 -8.41
N ARG A 197 8.84 -18.71 -9.38
CA ARG A 197 10.23 -18.31 -9.71
C ARG A 197 10.37 -16.81 -9.91
N TRP A 198 11.56 -16.28 -9.59
CA TRP A 198 11.93 -14.91 -9.89
C TRP A 198 12.24 -14.72 -11.36
N THR A 199 11.64 -13.70 -11.96
CA THR A 199 11.94 -13.23 -13.31
C THR A 199 12.55 -11.83 -13.23
N ALA A 200 13.32 -11.43 -14.24
CA ALA A 200 13.87 -10.07 -14.32
C ALA A 200 12.76 -9.00 -14.24
N THR A 201 11.60 -9.27 -14.86
CA THR A 201 10.41 -8.39 -14.79
C THR A 201 9.85 -8.28 -13.37
N ALA A 202 9.80 -9.39 -12.61
CA ALA A 202 9.35 -9.37 -11.22
C ALA A 202 10.31 -8.54 -10.35
N VAL A 203 11.62 -8.72 -10.52
CA VAL A 203 12.64 -7.91 -9.81
C VAL A 203 12.51 -6.43 -10.16
N ARG A 204 12.35 -6.09 -11.45
CA ARG A 204 12.15 -4.71 -11.89
C ARG A 204 10.90 -4.07 -11.25
N ARG A 205 9.79 -4.82 -11.19
CA ARG A 205 8.55 -4.36 -10.53
C ARG A 205 8.78 -4.07 -9.04
N VAL A 206 9.52 -4.92 -8.33
CA VAL A 206 9.83 -4.70 -6.91
C VAL A 206 10.54 -3.36 -6.71
N ILE A 207 11.56 -3.07 -7.51
CA ILE A 207 12.33 -1.82 -7.41
C ILE A 207 11.48 -0.60 -7.79
N THR A 208 10.67 -0.72 -8.85
CA THR A 208 9.84 0.39 -9.34
C THR A 208 8.74 0.77 -8.34
N PHE A 209 8.03 -0.22 -7.78
CA PHE A 209 6.92 0.04 -6.86
C PHE A 209 7.36 0.46 -5.46
N SER A 210 8.55 0.06 -5.02
CA SER A 210 9.08 0.45 -3.71
C SER A 210 9.65 1.87 -3.70
N ALA A 211 10.26 2.32 -4.81
CA ALA A 211 10.75 3.69 -4.96
C ALA A 211 9.62 4.74 -4.89
N LEU A 212 8.41 4.38 -5.34
CA LEU A 212 7.24 5.26 -5.33
C LEU A 212 6.52 5.33 -3.96
N GLN A 213 6.94 4.54 -2.97
CA GLN A 213 6.24 4.43 -1.67
C GLN A 213 7.00 5.04 -0.49
N GLY A 214 8.23 5.54 -0.70
CA GLY A 214 9.06 6.17 0.33
C GLY A 214 8.97 7.71 0.38
N THR A 215 8.19 8.34 -0.51
CA THR A 215 7.97 9.79 -0.52
C THR A 215 6.66 10.14 0.19
N ALA A 216 6.70 10.19 1.53
CA ALA A 216 5.76 10.91 2.38
C ALA A 216 6.38 11.13 3.77
#